data_AF-A0A7W8A5A3-F1
#
_entry.id   AF-A0A7W8A5A3-F1
#
_cell.length_a   1.000
_cell.length_b   1.000
_cell.length_c   1.000
_cell.angle_alpha   90.00
_cell.angle_beta   90.00
_cell.angle_gamma   90.00
#
_symmetry.space_group_name_H-M   'P 1'
#
loop_
_entity.id
_entity.type
_entity.pdbx_description
1 polymer ?
#
loop_
_entity_poly.entity_id
_entity_poly.type
_entity_poly.pdbx_seq_one_letter_code
_entity_poly.pdbx_strand_id
1 'polypeptide(L)'
;MSQETLPATSSGRPRVAALDVLRGFALCGILLANVKPIAHMGGTAPAAPGGDPSLLGLFVDQRFFPIFSLLFGVGFSLLLESARRQVPRPRVLLLRRLLVLVAIGLAHMFLLWRGDILTIYAVVGLVVLLPSTWLPRWAVAGLAAVLIVTPLILGSNGVPLVPGLFLLGSALTRYGVIDRMEHAVRGPAVLFVLFVAGAVPAVWLQIGTEGSAGFNLWFSLAGLLTAGAYVCGLLLLLRTPLRPVLQKVFAPLGRMALTNYLTATVLVLLATLVLGGSPDEWSSGTVVLIAAAVIVPQWVVSTLWLRRFRQGPLEWLWRWATWARRPALHRTP
;
A
#
# COMPACT_ATOMS: atom_id res chain seq x y z
N MET A 1 48.38 25.12 2.90
CA MET A 1 47.23 25.01 3.83
C MET A 1 46.16 24.18 3.15
N SER A 2 46.22 22.87 3.39
CA SER A 2 45.38 21.86 2.76
C SER A 2 43.95 21.95 3.32
N GLN A 3 42.96 22.09 2.46
CA GLN A 3 41.56 21.98 2.85
C GLN A 3 41.25 20.50 3.16
N GLU A 4 41.00 20.21 4.43
CA GLU A 4 40.37 18.96 4.86
C GLU A 4 38.95 18.89 4.28
N THR A 5 38.79 18.09 3.23
CA THR A 5 37.50 17.61 2.75
C THR A 5 36.93 16.64 3.79
N LEU A 6 36.10 17.15 4.70
CA LEU A 6 35.32 16.31 5.60
C LEU A 6 34.47 15.32 4.75
N PRO A 7 34.55 14.00 5.00
CA PRO A 7 33.73 13.04 4.28
C PRO A 7 32.26 13.28 4.62
N ALA A 8 31.45 13.49 3.58
CA ALA A 8 29.99 13.56 3.70
C ALA A 8 29.47 12.21 4.22
N THR A 9 29.30 12.10 5.55
CA THR A 9 28.67 10.96 6.17
C THR A 9 27.24 10.88 5.66
N SER A 10 26.91 9.79 4.96
CA SER A 10 25.55 9.52 4.49
C SER A 10 24.65 9.22 5.69
N SER A 11 24.23 10.25 6.42
CA SER A 11 23.42 10.15 7.63
C SER A 11 21.94 9.88 7.33
N GLY A 12 21.65 8.85 6.53
CA GLY A 12 20.31 8.34 6.30
C GLY A 12 20.13 7.02 7.04
N ARG A 13 19.00 6.84 7.75
CA ARG A 13 18.62 5.53 8.28
C ARG A 13 18.75 4.45 7.19
N PRO A 14 19.23 3.23 7.52
CA PRO A 14 19.22 2.11 6.58
C PRO A 14 17.81 1.92 6.02
N ARG A 15 17.72 1.66 4.72
CA ARG A 15 16.42 1.44 4.07
C ARG A 15 15.83 0.13 4.58
N VAL A 16 14.65 0.19 5.19
CA VAL A 16 13.97 -0.99 5.75
C VAL A 16 13.48 -1.88 4.61
N ALA A 17 14.26 -2.92 4.27
CA ALA A 17 13.98 -3.78 3.12
C ALA A 17 12.62 -4.48 3.23
N ALA A 18 12.17 -4.78 4.45
CA ALA A 18 10.87 -5.39 4.70
C ALA A 18 9.69 -4.52 4.21
N LEU A 19 9.80 -3.18 4.31
CA LEU A 19 8.73 -2.28 3.83
C LEU A 19 8.63 -2.30 2.30
N ASP A 20 9.76 -2.37 1.59
CA ASP A 20 9.76 -2.47 0.14
C ASP A 20 9.15 -3.82 -0.32
N VAL A 21 9.44 -4.92 0.39
CA VAL A 21 8.81 -6.23 0.14
C VAL A 21 7.30 -6.20 0.40
N LEU A 22 6.88 -5.69 1.56
CA LEU A 22 5.45 -5.59 1.92
C LEU A 22 4.66 -4.75 0.91
N ARG A 23 5.24 -3.64 0.42
CA ARG A 23 4.62 -2.81 -0.63
C ARG A 23 4.50 -3.56 -1.95
N GLY A 24 5.54 -4.28 -2.37
CA GLY A 24 5.49 -5.06 -3.61
C GLY A 24 4.47 -6.19 -3.55
N PHE A 25 4.42 -6.91 -2.42
CA PHE A 25 3.42 -7.93 -2.17
C PHE A 25 2.00 -7.34 -2.18
N ALA A 26 1.79 -6.21 -1.50
CA ALA A 26 0.50 -5.54 -1.48
C ALA A 26 0.06 -5.05 -2.87
N LEU A 27 1.00 -4.58 -3.68
CA LEU A 27 0.73 -4.13 -5.04
C LEU A 27 0.22 -5.28 -5.93
N CYS A 28 0.84 -6.46 -5.84
CA CYS A 28 0.38 -7.64 -6.59
C CYS A 28 -1.07 -8.00 -6.23
N GLY A 29 -1.40 -8.03 -4.94
CA GLY A 29 -2.76 -8.34 -4.49
C GLY A 29 -3.78 -7.26 -4.82
N ILE A 30 -3.41 -5.97 -4.74
CA ILE A 30 -4.28 -4.87 -5.16
C ILE A 30 -4.60 -4.97 -6.64
N LEU A 31 -3.63 -5.31 -7.49
CA LEU A 31 -3.87 -5.45 -8.92
C LEU A 31 -4.86 -6.59 -9.20
N LEU A 32 -4.70 -7.75 -8.57
CA LEU A 32 -5.67 -8.86 -8.67
C LEU A 32 -7.10 -8.41 -8.30
N ALA A 33 -7.25 -7.67 -7.20
CA ALA A 33 -8.54 -7.14 -6.76
C ALA A 33 -9.15 -6.11 -7.73
N ASN A 34 -8.32 -5.45 -8.54
CA ASN A 34 -8.72 -4.30 -9.36
C ASN A 34 -8.78 -4.61 -10.87
N VAL A 35 -8.45 -5.82 -11.33
CA VAL A 35 -8.56 -6.18 -12.76
C VAL A 35 -9.97 -5.91 -13.28
N LYS A 36 -11.01 -6.50 -12.66
CA LYS A 36 -12.40 -6.30 -13.06
C LYS A 36 -12.86 -4.84 -12.90
N PRO A 37 -12.65 -4.17 -11.74
CA PRO A 37 -13.00 -2.75 -11.59
C PRO A 37 -12.34 -1.79 -12.60
N ILE A 38 -11.09 -2.05 -12.99
CA ILE A 38 -10.39 -1.22 -13.98
C ILE A 38 -10.94 -1.50 -15.39
N ALA A 39 -11.17 -2.77 -15.73
CA ALA A 39 -11.68 -3.20 -17.03
C ALA A 39 -13.07 -2.62 -17.37
N HIS A 40 -13.88 -2.27 -16.36
CA HIS A 40 -15.17 -1.61 -16.54
C HIS A 40 -15.11 -0.15 -17.07
N MET A 41 -13.93 0.35 -17.43
CA MET A 41 -13.70 1.68 -18.07
C MET A 41 -14.47 2.85 -17.44
N GLY A 42 -14.64 2.84 -16.10
CA GLY A 42 -15.34 3.91 -15.39
C GLY A 42 -16.87 3.81 -15.36
N GLY A 43 -17.45 2.73 -15.88
CA GLY A 43 -18.79 2.27 -15.50
C GLY A 43 -18.76 1.69 -14.08
N THR A 44 -19.78 1.95 -13.28
CA THR A 44 -19.96 1.26 -12.01
C THR A 44 -20.22 -0.21 -12.31
N ALA A 45 -19.19 -1.05 -12.21
CA ALA A 45 -19.42 -2.48 -12.03
C ALA A 45 -20.37 -2.61 -10.83
N PRO A 46 -21.52 -3.29 -10.96
CA PRO A 46 -22.32 -3.59 -9.80
C PRO A 46 -21.44 -4.40 -8.86
N ALA A 47 -21.00 -3.77 -7.77
CA ALA A 47 -20.29 -4.49 -6.73
C ALA A 47 -21.22 -5.59 -6.25
N ALA A 48 -20.87 -6.85 -6.50
CA ALA A 48 -21.61 -7.97 -5.96
C ALA A 48 -21.72 -7.74 -4.44
N PRO A 49 -22.94 -7.59 -3.88
CA PRO A 49 -23.09 -7.37 -2.45
C PRO A 49 -22.50 -8.58 -1.72
N GLY A 50 -21.37 -8.38 -1.03
CA GLY A 50 -20.62 -9.45 -0.34
C GLY A 50 -19.23 -9.79 -0.89
N GLY A 51 -18.84 -9.25 -2.05
CA GLY A 51 -17.57 -9.58 -2.73
C GLY A 51 -17.67 -10.81 -3.65
N ASP A 52 -16.57 -11.17 -4.31
CA ASP A 52 -16.51 -12.39 -5.13
C ASP A 52 -16.43 -13.63 -4.20
N PRO A 53 -17.39 -14.58 -4.23
CA PRO A 53 -17.40 -15.75 -3.35
C PRO A 53 -16.35 -16.79 -3.75
N SER A 54 -15.69 -16.62 -4.90
CA SER A 54 -14.60 -17.50 -5.29
C SER A 54 -13.44 -17.44 -4.29
N LEU A 55 -12.59 -18.46 -4.31
CA LEU A 55 -11.34 -18.46 -3.54
C LEU A 55 -10.52 -17.19 -3.81
N LEU A 56 -10.56 -16.67 -5.04
CA LEU A 56 -9.87 -15.43 -5.37
C LEU A 56 -10.42 -14.27 -4.53
N GLY A 57 -11.73 -14.05 -4.51
CA GLY A 57 -12.33 -12.98 -3.72
C GLY A 57 -12.12 -13.14 -2.21
N LEU A 58 -12.24 -14.36 -1.68
CA LEU A 58 -12.02 -14.63 -0.25
C LEU A 58 -10.60 -14.26 0.23
N PHE A 59 -9.58 -14.48 -0.59
CA PHE A 59 -8.17 -14.24 -0.25
C PHE A 59 -7.62 -12.89 -0.76
N VAL A 60 -8.31 -12.24 -1.69
CA VAL A 60 -7.83 -11.01 -2.34
C VAL A 60 -8.71 -9.80 -2.04
N ASP A 61 -10.03 -9.93 -2.12
CA ASP A 61 -10.93 -8.80 -2.00
C ASP A 61 -10.85 -8.19 -0.61
N GLN A 62 -10.57 -6.89 -0.58
CA GLN A 62 -10.39 -6.10 0.63
C GLN A 62 -9.29 -6.59 1.60
N ARG A 63 -8.44 -7.55 1.21
CA ARG A 63 -7.33 -8.05 2.03
C ARG A 63 -6.04 -7.23 1.86
N PHE A 64 -5.86 -6.59 0.70
CA PHE A 64 -4.61 -5.91 0.36
C PHE A 64 -4.64 -4.38 0.51
N PHE A 65 -5.80 -3.73 0.37
CA PHE A 65 -5.93 -2.29 0.63
C PHE A 65 -5.55 -1.90 2.08
N PRO A 66 -5.82 -2.72 3.13
CA PRO A 66 -5.44 -2.32 4.48
C PRO A 66 -3.92 -2.30 4.67
N ILE A 67 -3.22 -3.23 4.03
CA ILE A 67 -1.77 -3.31 4.02
C ILE A 67 -1.20 -2.05 3.38
N PHE A 68 -1.67 -1.68 2.19
CA PHE A 68 -1.19 -0.49 1.50
C PHE A 68 -1.54 0.79 2.26
N SER A 69 -2.72 0.86 2.89
CA SER A 69 -3.12 1.98 3.74
C SER A 69 -2.19 2.17 4.95
N LEU A 70 -1.92 1.08 5.67
CA LEU A 70 -1.01 1.06 6.80
C LEU A 70 0.40 1.51 6.37
N LEU A 71 0.91 0.98 5.26
CA LEU A 71 2.25 1.30 4.73
C LEU A 71 2.37 2.75 4.25
N PHE A 72 1.27 3.38 3.81
CA PHE A 72 1.24 4.81 3.53
C PHE A 72 1.43 5.63 4.80
N GLY A 73 0.71 5.30 5.88
CA GLY A 73 0.87 5.91 7.20
C GLY A 73 2.28 5.76 7.79
N VAL A 74 2.86 4.55 7.68
CA VAL A 74 4.26 4.28 8.05
C VAL A 74 5.21 5.15 7.25
N GLY A 75 5.05 5.17 5.92
CA GLY A 75 5.90 5.95 5.02
C GLY A 75 5.82 7.46 5.27
N PHE A 76 4.64 7.98 5.57
CA PHE A 76 4.43 9.38 5.93
C PHE A 76 5.18 9.76 7.21
N SER A 77 5.09 8.94 8.26
CA SER A 77 5.77 9.24 9.53
C SER A 77 7.29 9.09 9.45
N LEU A 78 7.79 8.10 8.70
CA LEU A 78 9.23 7.99 8.42
C LEU A 78 9.75 9.21 7.64
N LEU A 79 8.96 9.74 6.70
CA LEU A 79 9.30 10.97 6.00
C LEU A 79 9.28 12.19 6.94
N LEU A 80 8.31 12.29 7.86
CA LEU A 80 8.29 13.36 8.85
C LEU A 80 9.54 13.34 9.74
N GLU A 81 9.95 12.17 10.22
CA GLU A 81 11.18 12.00 11.02
C GLU A 81 12.43 12.40 10.22
N SER A 82 12.50 11.99 8.95
CA SER A 82 13.57 12.34 8.03
C SER A 82 13.62 13.85 7.73
N ALA A 83 12.47 14.47 7.51
CA ALA A 83 12.34 15.89 7.21
C ALA A 83 12.70 16.77 8.42
N ARG A 84 12.34 16.37 9.65
CA ARG A 84 12.70 17.09 10.88
C ARG A 84 14.22 17.26 11.05
N ARG A 85 15.01 16.36 10.47
CA ARG A 85 16.48 16.40 10.50
C ARG A 85 17.12 17.19 9.36
N GLN A 86 16.37 17.47 8.29
CA GLN A 86 16.92 17.99 7.03
C GLN A 86 16.39 19.36 6.65
N VAL A 87 15.19 19.75 7.09
CA VAL A 87 14.55 21.01 6.69
C VAL A 87 13.93 21.75 7.88
N PRO A 88 13.93 23.09 7.88
CA PRO A 88 13.34 23.88 8.96
C PRO A 88 11.81 23.69 9.12
N ARG A 89 11.09 23.49 8.00
CA ARG A 89 9.63 23.39 7.95
C ARG A 89 9.16 22.03 7.42
N PRO A 90 9.28 20.94 8.21
CA PRO A 90 8.99 19.58 7.74
C PRO A 90 7.52 19.37 7.34
N ARG A 91 6.58 20.03 8.01
CA ARG A 91 5.13 19.92 7.69
C ARG A 91 4.78 20.53 6.32
N VAL A 92 5.47 21.60 5.91
CA VAL A 92 5.27 22.21 4.59
C VAL A 92 5.74 21.26 3.48
N LEU A 93 6.84 20.52 3.72
CA LEU A 93 7.30 19.49 2.80
C LEU A 93 6.28 18.36 2.65
N LEU A 94 5.66 17.92 3.76
CA LEU A 94 4.60 16.92 3.74
C LEU A 94 3.33 17.42 3.03
N LEU A 95 2.94 18.67 3.26
CA LEU A 95 1.83 19.31 2.56
C LEU A 95 2.09 19.31 1.05
N ARG A 96 3.26 19.79 0.59
CA ARG A 96 3.64 19.76 -0.82
C ARG A 96 3.58 18.36 -1.41
N ARG A 97 4.13 17.37 -0.70
CA ARG A 97 4.11 15.97 -1.15
C ARG A 97 2.68 15.47 -1.37
N LEU A 98 1.77 15.77 -0.45
CA LEU A 98 0.37 15.37 -0.53
C LEU A 98 -0.36 16.12 -1.64
N LEU A 99 -0.13 17.43 -1.82
CA LEU A 99 -0.71 18.21 -2.92
C LEU A 99 -0.25 17.72 -4.29
N VAL A 100 1.04 17.38 -4.45
CA VAL A 100 1.53 16.75 -5.69
C VAL A 100 0.87 15.40 -5.91
N LEU A 101 0.64 14.63 -4.85
CA LEU A 101 -0.03 13.33 -4.94
C LEU A 101 -1.52 13.49 -5.32
N VAL A 102 -2.21 14.52 -4.79
CA VAL A 102 -3.56 14.90 -5.21
C VAL A 102 -3.56 15.24 -6.69
N ALA A 103 -2.62 16.04 -7.18
CA ALA A 103 -2.54 16.41 -8.59
C ALA A 103 -2.34 15.18 -9.50
N ILE A 104 -1.44 14.27 -9.13
CA ILE A 104 -1.21 13.01 -9.85
C ILE A 104 -2.47 12.13 -9.83
N GLY A 105 -3.12 12.02 -8.66
CA GLY A 105 -4.35 11.24 -8.50
C GLY A 105 -5.49 11.80 -9.34
N LEU A 106 -5.71 13.12 -9.31
CA LEU A 106 -6.74 13.77 -10.14
C LEU A 106 -6.45 13.57 -11.63
N ALA A 107 -5.20 13.72 -12.07
CA ALA A 107 -4.82 13.42 -13.45
C ALA A 107 -5.15 11.97 -13.82
N HIS A 108 -4.81 11.00 -12.96
CA HIS A 108 -5.17 9.59 -13.17
C HIS A 108 -6.69 9.37 -13.19
N MET A 109 -7.42 10.03 -12.29
CA MET A 109 -8.87 9.92 -12.16
C MET A 109 -9.61 10.42 -13.41
N PHE A 110 -9.17 11.56 -13.95
CA PHE A 110 -9.77 12.17 -15.13
C PHE A 110 -9.31 11.54 -16.45
N LEU A 111 -8.05 11.09 -16.54
CA LEU A 111 -7.48 10.59 -17.79
C LEU A 111 -7.63 9.07 -17.96
N LEU A 112 -7.68 8.30 -16.86
CA LEU A 112 -7.55 6.84 -16.92
C LEU A 112 -8.70 6.11 -16.23
N TRP A 113 -8.97 6.39 -14.94
CA TRP A 113 -9.94 5.60 -14.17
C TRP A 113 -10.54 6.33 -12.96
N ARG A 114 -11.88 6.41 -12.90
CA ARG A 114 -12.63 7.20 -11.91
C ARG A 114 -12.52 6.72 -10.45
N GLY A 115 -12.18 5.46 -10.19
CA GLY A 115 -12.13 4.90 -8.83
C GLY A 115 -10.82 5.16 -8.06
N ASP A 116 -10.03 6.14 -8.47
CA ASP A 116 -8.62 6.27 -8.08
C ASP A 116 -8.38 6.35 -6.55
N ILE A 117 -7.70 5.32 -6.02
CA ILE A 117 -7.33 5.25 -4.61
C ILE A 117 -6.26 6.29 -4.24
N LEU A 118 -5.47 6.76 -5.21
CA LEU A 118 -4.38 7.70 -4.98
C LEU A 118 -4.91 9.06 -4.51
N THR A 119 -5.96 9.56 -5.16
CA THR A 119 -6.67 10.79 -4.76
C THR A 119 -7.25 10.65 -3.35
N ILE A 120 -7.94 9.55 -3.06
CA ILE A 120 -8.50 9.25 -1.73
C ILE A 120 -7.39 9.28 -0.68
N TYR A 121 -6.29 8.57 -0.92
CA TYR A 121 -5.16 8.48 0.00
C TYR A 121 -4.48 9.83 0.20
N ALA A 122 -4.35 10.64 -0.85
CA ALA A 122 -3.75 11.96 -0.75
C ALA A 122 -4.62 12.92 0.08
N VAL A 123 -5.95 12.90 -0.13
CA VAL A 123 -6.92 13.71 0.64
C VAL A 123 -6.98 13.26 2.10
N VAL A 124 -7.10 11.96 2.37
CA VAL A 124 -7.06 11.43 3.75
C VAL A 124 -5.71 11.77 4.39
N GLY A 125 -4.61 11.68 3.65
CA GLY A 125 -3.30 12.12 4.12
C GLY A 125 -3.27 13.60 4.51
N LEU A 126 -3.94 14.46 3.75
CA LEU A 126 -4.02 15.90 3.99
C LEU A 126 -4.90 16.24 5.20
N VAL A 127 -6.06 15.60 5.31
CA VAL A 127 -7.07 15.92 6.34
C VAL A 127 -6.80 15.18 7.66
N VAL A 128 -6.15 14.03 7.62
CA VAL A 128 -5.96 13.16 8.81
C VAL A 128 -4.50 13.06 9.20
N LEU A 129 -3.62 12.60 8.30
CA LEU A 129 -2.22 12.38 8.66
C LEU A 129 -1.48 13.69 8.95
N LEU A 130 -1.69 14.74 8.15
CA LEU A 130 -1.02 16.01 8.37
C LEU A 130 -1.42 16.63 9.72
N PRO A 131 -2.72 16.80 10.08
CA PRO A 131 -3.18 17.18 11.42
C PRO A 131 -2.67 16.28 12.55
N SER A 132 -2.51 14.98 12.30
CA SER A 132 -1.96 14.08 13.31
C SER A 132 -0.51 14.42 13.72
N THR A 133 0.23 15.20 12.93
CA THR A 133 1.62 15.58 13.25
C THR A 133 1.76 16.58 14.40
N TRP A 134 0.64 17.19 14.83
CA TRP A 134 0.57 18.05 16.01
C TRP A 134 0.13 17.30 17.27
N LEU A 135 -0.44 16.10 17.11
CA LEU A 135 -0.94 15.29 18.22
C LEU A 135 0.17 14.43 18.86
N PRO A 136 0.10 14.19 20.18
CA PRO A 136 1.00 13.24 20.85
C PRO A 136 0.72 11.79 20.37
N ARG A 137 1.72 10.91 20.50
CA ARG A 137 1.67 9.53 19.98
C ARG A 137 0.48 8.71 20.48
N TRP A 138 0.07 8.90 21.74
CA TRP A 138 -1.05 8.19 22.35
C TRP A 138 -2.39 8.64 21.76
N ALA A 139 -2.56 9.95 21.47
CA ALA A 139 -3.77 10.48 20.86
C ALA A 139 -3.92 9.98 19.42
N VAL A 140 -2.80 9.87 18.68
CA VAL A 140 -2.80 9.26 17.34
C VAL A 140 -3.17 7.78 17.40
N ALA A 141 -2.69 7.03 18.38
CA ALA A 141 -3.07 5.62 18.57
C ALA A 141 -4.55 5.47 18.97
N GLY A 142 -5.05 6.30 19.88
CA GLY A 142 -6.46 6.31 20.28
C GLY A 142 -7.38 6.65 19.10
N LEU A 143 -7.04 7.69 18.33
CA LEU A 143 -7.80 8.07 17.14
C LEU A 143 -7.74 6.99 16.05
N ALA A 144 -6.60 6.31 15.89
CA ALA A 144 -6.49 5.16 14.99
C ALA A 144 -7.46 4.05 15.38
N ALA A 145 -7.52 3.69 16.68
CA ALA A 145 -8.43 2.67 17.17
C ALA A 145 -9.90 3.05 16.93
N VAL A 146 -10.29 4.28 17.28
CA VAL A 146 -11.66 4.78 17.03
C VAL A 146 -12.00 4.75 15.55
N LEU A 147 -11.14 5.26 14.67
CA LEU A 147 -11.40 5.30 13.23
C LEU A 147 -11.31 3.94 12.52
N ILE A 148 -10.81 2.89 13.18
CA ILE A 148 -10.90 1.51 12.69
C ILE A 148 -12.20 0.86 13.18
N VAL A 149 -12.53 1.03 14.47
CA VAL A 149 -13.68 0.37 15.10
C VAL A 149 -15.01 0.98 14.66
N THR A 150 -15.10 2.30 14.53
CA THR A 150 -16.36 2.97 14.15
C THR A 150 -16.90 2.48 12.79
N PRO A 151 -16.10 2.42 11.71
CA PRO A 151 -16.56 1.86 10.44
C PRO A 151 -17.06 0.41 10.55
N LEU A 152 -16.39 -0.42 11.35
CA LEU A 152 -16.75 -1.82 11.56
C LEU A 152 -18.12 -1.94 12.21
N ILE A 153 -18.37 -1.19 13.30
CA ILE A 153 -19.65 -1.20 14.02
C ILE A 153 -20.79 -0.70 13.13
N LEU A 154 -20.54 0.32 12.31
CA LEU A 154 -21.53 0.87 11.39
C LEU A 154 -21.76 0.01 10.14
N GLY A 155 -21.10 -1.15 10.02
CA GLY A 155 -21.21 -2.02 8.84
C GLY A 155 -20.60 -1.42 7.57
N SER A 156 -19.79 -0.36 7.68
CA SER A 156 -19.11 0.24 6.54
C SER A 156 -17.76 -0.44 6.27
N ASN A 157 -17.27 -0.32 5.03
CA ASN A 157 -16.07 -1.01 4.59
C ASN A 157 -15.22 -0.20 3.59
N GLY A 158 -14.00 -0.64 3.33
CA GLY A 158 -13.11 0.02 2.38
C GLY A 158 -12.66 1.40 2.85
N VAL A 159 -13.13 2.45 2.15
CA VAL A 159 -12.64 3.84 2.28
C VAL A 159 -12.71 4.40 3.71
N PRO A 160 -13.79 4.19 4.51
CA PRO A 160 -13.87 4.71 5.87
C PRO A 160 -12.81 4.13 6.83
N LEU A 161 -12.20 2.98 6.52
CA LEU A 161 -11.10 2.40 7.32
C LEU A 161 -9.75 3.07 7.04
N VAL A 162 -9.60 3.74 5.90
CA VAL A 162 -8.32 4.32 5.44
C VAL A 162 -7.74 5.33 6.46
N PRO A 163 -8.52 6.30 7.00
CA PRO A 163 -8.04 7.20 8.05
C PRO A 163 -7.45 6.48 9.27
N GLY A 164 -8.15 5.48 9.78
CA GLY A 164 -7.72 4.72 10.95
C GLY A 164 -6.45 3.92 10.69
N LEU A 165 -6.35 3.27 9.53
CA LEU A 165 -5.16 2.51 9.12
C LEU A 165 -3.95 3.40 8.86
N PHE A 166 -4.15 4.58 8.28
CA PHE A 166 -3.11 5.59 8.12
C PHE A 166 -2.57 6.02 9.48
N LEU A 167 -3.44 6.35 10.42
CA LEU A 167 -3.05 6.73 11.77
C LEU A 167 -2.39 5.57 12.53
N LEU A 168 -2.85 4.33 12.33
CA LEU A 168 -2.22 3.14 12.91
C LEU A 168 -0.78 3.01 12.41
N GLY A 169 -0.55 3.13 11.09
CA GLY A 169 0.79 3.11 10.51
C GLY A 169 1.67 4.24 11.05
N SER A 170 1.10 5.44 11.21
CA SER A 170 1.77 6.59 11.83
C SER A 170 2.13 6.32 13.30
N ALA A 171 1.21 5.74 14.08
CA ALA A 171 1.42 5.40 15.48
C ALA A 171 2.53 4.34 15.62
N LEU A 172 2.48 3.26 14.85
CA LEU A 172 3.49 2.19 14.88
C LEU A 172 4.91 2.74 14.65
N THR A 173 5.06 3.68 13.71
CA THR A 173 6.34 4.38 13.50
C THR A 173 6.74 5.21 14.73
N ARG A 174 5.84 6.04 15.27
CA ARG A 174 6.12 6.90 16.44
C ARG A 174 6.42 6.13 17.73
N TYR A 175 5.95 4.90 17.86
CA TYR A 175 6.28 4.00 18.96
C TYR A 175 7.55 3.18 18.72
N GLY A 176 8.23 3.35 17.57
CA GLY A 176 9.42 2.60 17.20
C GLY A 176 9.15 1.11 16.93
N VAL A 177 7.90 0.74 16.64
CA VAL A 177 7.52 -0.66 16.40
C VAL A 177 8.14 -1.16 15.09
N ILE A 178 8.19 -0.31 14.06
CA ILE A 178 8.74 -0.67 12.73
C ILE A 178 10.22 -1.07 12.83
N ASP A 179 11.02 -0.30 13.58
CA ASP A 179 12.43 -0.61 13.81
C ASP A 179 12.57 -1.93 14.61
N ARG A 180 11.73 -2.16 15.62
CA ARG A 180 11.74 -3.41 16.40
C ARG A 180 11.32 -4.62 15.57
N MET A 181 10.33 -4.49 14.69
CA MET A 181 9.84 -5.57 13.82
C MET A 181 10.89 -5.99 12.78
N GLU A 182 11.90 -5.15 12.50
CA GLU A 182 13.05 -5.52 11.67
C GLU A 182 14.06 -6.43 12.40
N HIS A 183 13.95 -6.63 13.71
CA HIS A 183 14.84 -7.53 14.45
C HIS A 183 14.11 -8.59 15.29
N ALA A 184 12.85 -8.37 15.66
CA ALA A 184 12.08 -9.28 16.50
C ALA A 184 11.30 -10.32 15.68
N VAL A 185 11.35 -11.59 16.12
CA VAL A 185 10.53 -12.69 15.58
C VAL A 185 9.27 -12.91 16.44
N ARG A 186 9.40 -12.83 17.77
CA ARG A 186 8.31 -13.13 18.72
C ARG A 186 7.08 -12.25 18.52
N GLY A 187 7.26 -10.94 18.34
CA GLY A 187 6.16 -10.00 18.15
C GLY A 187 5.31 -10.33 16.91
N PRO A 188 5.90 -10.37 15.71
CA PRO A 188 5.19 -10.81 14.50
C PRO A 188 4.61 -12.22 14.61
N ALA A 189 5.26 -13.17 15.30
CA ALA A 189 4.73 -14.53 15.48
C ALA A 189 3.45 -14.57 16.31
N VAL A 190 3.44 -13.88 17.46
CA VAL A 190 2.24 -13.79 18.32
C VAL A 190 1.11 -13.10 17.57
N LEU A 191 1.39 -11.97 16.92
CA LEU A 191 0.39 -11.27 16.12
C LEU A 191 -0.12 -12.12 14.95
N PHE A 192 0.74 -12.88 14.28
CA PHE A 192 0.35 -13.79 13.22
C PHE A 192 -0.67 -14.82 13.72
N VAL A 193 -0.38 -15.49 14.84
CA VAL A 193 -1.29 -16.48 15.43
C VAL A 193 -2.61 -15.83 15.82
N LEU A 194 -2.59 -14.65 16.46
CA LEU A 194 -3.80 -13.92 16.84
C LEU A 194 -4.64 -13.51 15.62
N PHE A 195 -4.00 -12.98 14.57
CA PHE A 195 -4.69 -12.59 13.35
C PHE A 195 -5.26 -13.79 12.61
N VAL A 196 -4.55 -14.92 12.53
CA VAL A 196 -5.07 -16.15 11.93
C VAL A 196 -6.23 -16.71 12.75
N ALA A 197 -6.09 -16.78 14.08
CA ALA A 197 -7.14 -17.26 14.98
C ALA A 197 -8.43 -16.43 14.89
N GLY A 198 -8.33 -15.13 14.64
CA GLY A 198 -9.48 -14.27 14.37
C GLY A 198 -9.97 -14.30 12.92
N ALA A 199 -9.06 -14.40 11.94
CA ALA A 199 -9.41 -14.38 10.52
C ALA A 199 -10.21 -15.62 10.11
N VAL A 200 -9.85 -16.81 10.59
CA VAL A 200 -10.55 -18.06 10.27
C VAL A 200 -12.05 -17.99 10.60
N PRO A 201 -12.48 -17.67 11.84
CA PRO A 201 -13.90 -17.55 12.15
C PRO A 201 -14.55 -16.36 11.43
N ALA A 202 -13.84 -15.23 11.23
CA ALA A 202 -14.40 -14.09 10.51
C ALA A 202 -14.69 -14.42 9.03
N VAL A 203 -13.80 -15.17 8.37
CA VAL A 203 -14.00 -15.67 6.99
C VAL A 203 -15.12 -16.70 6.96
N TRP A 204 -15.16 -17.62 7.94
CA TRP A 204 -16.25 -18.59 8.04
C TRP A 204 -17.63 -17.91 8.14
N LEU A 205 -17.73 -16.89 9.00
CA LEU A 205 -18.95 -16.12 9.16
C LEU A 205 -19.26 -15.25 7.94
N GLN A 206 -18.24 -14.72 7.26
CA GLN A 206 -18.44 -14.02 5.98
C GLN A 206 -19.13 -14.93 4.96
N ILE A 207 -18.63 -16.16 4.77
CA ILE A 207 -19.21 -17.14 3.83
C ILE A 207 -20.67 -17.45 4.22
N GLY A 208 -20.94 -17.64 5.52
CA GLY A 208 -22.30 -17.88 6.02
C GLY A 208 -23.27 -16.70 5.87
N THR A 209 -22.78 -15.51 5.51
CA THR A 209 -23.60 -14.31 5.25
C THR A 209 -23.71 -13.94 3.77
N GLU A 210 -23.18 -14.77 2.86
CA GLU A 210 -23.31 -14.62 1.41
C GLU A 210 -24.81 -14.66 1.03
N GLY A 211 -25.37 -13.49 0.69
CA GLY A 211 -26.80 -13.34 0.38
C GLY A 211 -27.54 -12.29 1.22
N SER A 212 -26.96 -11.85 2.34
CA SER A 212 -27.44 -10.64 3.02
C SER A 212 -27.10 -9.40 2.18
N ALA A 213 -28.07 -8.52 1.95
CA ALA A 213 -27.90 -7.34 1.10
C ALA A 213 -26.87 -6.37 1.71
N GLY A 214 -25.65 -6.35 1.16
CA GLY A 214 -24.63 -5.35 1.44
C GLY A 214 -23.33 -5.90 2.02
N PHE A 215 -22.40 -4.98 2.27
CA PHE A 215 -21.17 -5.31 2.98
C PHE A 215 -21.42 -5.37 4.47
N ASN A 216 -21.03 -6.49 5.09
CA ASN A 216 -21.30 -6.76 6.50
C ASN A 216 -20.04 -6.57 7.35
N LEU A 217 -20.23 -6.41 8.67
CA LEU A 217 -19.14 -6.38 9.65
C LEU A 217 -18.12 -7.52 9.43
N TRP A 218 -18.59 -8.74 9.16
CA TRP A 218 -17.74 -9.91 8.97
C TRP A 218 -16.82 -9.79 7.75
N PHE A 219 -17.31 -9.21 6.65
CA PHE A 219 -16.50 -8.98 5.46
C PHE A 219 -15.32 -8.03 5.76
N SER A 220 -15.60 -6.90 6.44
CA SER A 220 -14.59 -5.93 6.86
C SER A 220 -13.61 -6.51 7.88
N LEU A 221 -14.12 -7.25 8.87
CA LEU A 221 -13.32 -7.85 9.93
C LEU A 221 -12.40 -8.94 9.37
N ALA A 222 -12.92 -9.84 8.53
CA ALA A 222 -12.12 -10.82 7.81
C ALA A 222 -11.04 -10.14 6.97
N GLY A 223 -11.36 -8.98 6.37
CA GLY A 223 -10.44 -8.19 5.55
C GLY A 223 -9.25 -7.70 6.33
N LEU A 224 -9.53 -7.05 7.44
CA LEU A 224 -8.54 -6.48 8.33
C LEU A 224 -7.66 -7.54 9.01
N LEU A 225 -8.27 -8.63 9.50
CA LEU A 225 -7.55 -9.69 10.18
C LEU A 225 -6.66 -10.49 9.21
N THR A 226 -7.17 -10.80 8.02
CA THR A 226 -6.38 -11.48 6.98
C THR A 226 -5.23 -10.60 6.49
N ALA A 227 -5.45 -9.29 6.33
CA ALA A 227 -4.38 -8.33 6.01
C ALA A 227 -3.28 -8.34 7.09
N GLY A 228 -3.67 -8.35 8.37
CA GLY A 228 -2.75 -8.47 9.51
C GLY A 228 -1.96 -9.77 9.49
N ALA A 229 -2.63 -10.90 9.19
CA ALA A 229 -2.01 -12.21 9.05
C ALA A 229 -1.00 -12.23 7.88
N TYR A 230 -1.33 -11.65 6.72
CA TYR A 230 -0.41 -11.54 5.59
C TYR A 230 0.83 -10.72 5.92
N VAL A 231 0.66 -9.56 6.57
CA VAL A 231 1.79 -8.71 6.97
C VAL A 231 2.70 -9.45 7.95
N CYS A 232 2.13 -10.05 9.00
CA CYS A 232 2.92 -10.75 10.02
C CYS A 232 3.58 -12.01 9.45
N GLY A 233 2.85 -12.79 8.64
CA GLY A 233 3.37 -13.97 7.95
C GLY A 233 4.52 -13.63 7.03
N LEU A 234 4.40 -12.58 6.20
CA LEU A 234 5.48 -12.16 5.31
C LEU A 234 6.71 -11.67 6.09
N LEU A 235 6.51 -10.97 7.21
CA LEU A 235 7.61 -10.56 8.09
C LEU A 235 8.33 -11.77 8.72
N LEU A 236 7.61 -12.84 9.06
CA LEU A 236 8.19 -14.09 9.54
C LEU A 236 8.92 -14.85 8.42
N LEU A 237 8.36 -14.90 7.21
CA LEU A 237 9.01 -15.52 6.05
C LEU A 237 10.33 -14.81 5.69
N LEU A 238 10.39 -13.49 5.87
CA LEU A 238 11.64 -12.71 5.74
C LEU A 238 12.71 -13.05 6.79
N ARG A 239 12.40 -13.88 7.80
CA ARG A 239 13.36 -14.45 8.77
C ARG A 239 13.88 -15.83 8.39
N THR A 240 13.32 -16.42 7.35
CA THR A 240 13.71 -17.75 6.86
C THR A 240 14.71 -17.62 5.69
N PRO A 241 15.28 -18.74 5.20
CA PRO A 241 16.11 -18.74 3.99
C PRO A 241 15.42 -18.20 2.72
N LEU A 242 14.10 -17.98 2.75
CA LEU A 242 13.34 -17.38 1.66
C LEU A 242 13.57 -15.85 1.51
N ARG A 243 14.18 -15.19 2.49
CA ARG A 243 14.44 -13.73 2.48
C ARG A 243 15.00 -13.20 1.15
N PRO A 244 16.12 -13.72 0.60
CA PRO A 244 16.67 -13.22 -0.67
C PRO A 244 15.70 -13.38 -1.85
N VAL A 245 14.94 -14.47 -1.89
CA VAL A 245 13.93 -14.72 -2.94
C VAL A 245 12.81 -13.71 -2.85
N LEU A 246 12.23 -13.52 -1.66
CA LEU A 246 11.15 -12.55 -1.43
C LEU A 246 11.59 -11.11 -1.74
N GLN A 247 12.83 -10.75 -1.38
CA GLN A 247 13.40 -9.46 -1.73
C GLN A 247 13.58 -9.32 -3.24
N LYS A 248 14.07 -10.34 -3.94
CA LYS A 248 14.26 -10.31 -5.40
C LYS A 248 12.92 -10.20 -6.16
N VAL A 249 11.87 -10.84 -5.66
CA VAL A 249 10.53 -10.83 -6.27
C VAL A 249 9.80 -9.53 -5.96
N PHE A 250 9.62 -9.18 -4.69
CA PHE A 250 8.70 -8.10 -4.32
C PHE A 250 9.37 -6.74 -4.17
N ALA A 251 10.64 -6.65 -3.75
CA ALA A 251 11.26 -5.35 -3.49
C ALA A 251 11.35 -4.45 -4.74
N PRO A 252 11.64 -4.95 -5.97
CA PRO A 252 11.61 -4.11 -7.16
C PRO A 252 10.25 -3.47 -7.39
N LEU A 253 9.18 -4.26 -7.26
CA LEU A 253 7.80 -3.80 -7.43
C LEU A 253 7.43 -2.72 -6.40
N GLY A 254 7.78 -2.95 -5.13
CA GLY A 254 7.46 -2.01 -4.04
C GLY A 254 8.31 -0.73 -4.05
N ARG A 255 9.53 -0.78 -4.59
CA ARG A 255 10.39 0.40 -4.77
C ARG A 255 9.91 1.33 -5.89
N MET A 256 9.11 0.80 -6.81
CA MET A 256 8.50 1.51 -7.93
C MET A 256 6.97 1.47 -7.83
N ALA A 257 6.43 1.49 -6.61
CA ALA A 257 4.99 1.29 -6.37
C ALA A 257 4.09 2.31 -7.06
N LEU A 258 4.48 3.59 -7.16
CA LEU A 258 3.69 4.61 -7.84
C LEU A 258 3.75 4.43 -9.36
N THR A 259 4.94 4.17 -9.91
CA THR A 259 5.10 3.84 -11.33
C THR A 259 4.31 2.59 -11.71
N ASN A 260 4.42 1.52 -10.92
CA ASN A 260 3.74 0.27 -11.21
C ASN A 260 2.23 0.36 -11.00
N TYR A 261 1.75 1.13 -10.02
CA TYR A 261 0.31 1.39 -9.86
C TYR A 261 -0.28 2.08 -11.10
N LEU A 262 0.31 3.21 -11.52
CA LEU A 262 -0.23 3.99 -12.64
C LEU A 262 -0.10 3.26 -13.98
N THR A 263 1.02 2.55 -14.20
CA THR A 263 1.19 1.75 -15.42
C THR A 263 0.31 0.50 -15.40
N ALA A 264 0.00 -0.09 -14.23
CA ALA A 264 -0.90 -1.24 -14.16
C ALA A 264 -2.30 -0.89 -14.65
N THR A 265 -2.84 0.27 -14.27
CA THR A 265 -4.15 0.74 -14.78
C THR A 265 -4.15 0.78 -16.30
N VAL A 266 -3.13 1.40 -16.91
CA VAL A 266 -2.99 1.48 -18.37
C VAL A 266 -2.90 0.10 -19.01
N LEU A 267 -2.07 -0.79 -18.44
CA LEU A 267 -1.86 -2.13 -18.99
C LEU A 267 -3.12 -3.01 -18.89
N VAL A 268 -3.91 -2.90 -17.81
CA VAL A 268 -5.19 -3.62 -17.68
C VAL A 268 -6.21 -3.08 -18.68
N LEU A 269 -6.30 -1.76 -18.87
CA LEU A 269 -7.18 -1.16 -19.88
C LEU A 269 -6.80 -1.64 -21.30
N LEU A 270 -5.51 -1.65 -21.63
CA LEU A 270 -5.03 -2.19 -22.90
C LEU A 270 -5.33 -3.68 -23.06
N ALA A 271 -5.13 -4.49 -22.01
CA ALA A 271 -5.47 -5.91 -22.03
C ALA A 271 -6.97 -6.13 -22.27
N THR A 272 -7.82 -5.29 -21.68
CA THR A 272 -9.28 -5.33 -21.87
C THR A 272 -9.66 -5.04 -23.33
N LEU A 273 -9.02 -4.05 -23.95
CA LEU A 273 -9.24 -3.72 -25.37
C LEU A 273 -8.86 -4.88 -26.31
N VAL A 274 -7.82 -5.65 -25.97
CA VAL A 274 -7.35 -6.79 -26.77
C VAL A 274 -8.21 -8.04 -26.56
N LEU A 275 -8.62 -8.32 -25.32
CA LEU A 275 -9.40 -9.51 -24.97
C LEU A 275 -10.86 -9.42 -25.42
N GLY A 276 -11.44 -8.22 -25.42
CA GLY A 276 -12.87 -8.02 -25.68
C GLY A 276 -13.77 -8.68 -24.62
N GLY A 277 -15.08 -8.68 -24.87
CA GLY A 277 -16.08 -9.26 -23.98
C GLY A 277 -16.42 -8.41 -22.74
N SER A 278 -17.42 -8.85 -21.97
CA SER A 278 -17.79 -8.19 -20.72
C SER A 278 -16.86 -8.63 -19.58
N PRO A 279 -16.27 -7.69 -18.80
CA PRO A 279 -15.42 -8.05 -17.67
C PRO A 279 -16.16 -8.83 -16.55
N ASP A 280 -17.49 -8.76 -16.52
CA ASP A 280 -18.32 -9.51 -15.56
C ASP A 280 -18.23 -11.02 -15.78
N GLU A 281 -18.06 -11.45 -17.03
CA GLU A 281 -18.01 -12.87 -17.42
C GLU A 281 -16.62 -13.49 -17.19
N TRP A 282 -15.62 -12.70 -16.82
CA TRP A 282 -14.28 -13.20 -16.61
C TRP A 282 -14.21 -14.13 -15.40
N SER A 283 -13.82 -15.37 -15.65
CA SER A 283 -13.49 -16.35 -14.62
C SER A 283 -12.35 -15.87 -13.72
N SER A 284 -12.24 -16.41 -12.51
CA SER A 284 -11.11 -16.12 -11.61
C SER A 284 -9.76 -16.47 -12.27
N GLY A 285 -9.72 -17.50 -13.12
CA GLY A 285 -8.53 -17.87 -13.89
C GLY A 285 -8.12 -16.79 -14.90
N THR A 286 -9.09 -16.21 -15.61
CA THR A 286 -8.86 -15.10 -16.55
C THR A 286 -8.30 -13.87 -15.82
N VAL A 287 -8.88 -13.52 -14.67
CA VAL A 287 -8.39 -12.40 -13.84
C VAL A 287 -6.95 -12.62 -13.40
N VAL A 288 -6.62 -13.82 -12.92
CA VAL A 288 -5.24 -14.18 -12.52
C VAL A 288 -4.28 -14.10 -13.71
N LEU A 289 -4.70 -14.56 -14.89
CA LEU A 289 -3.88 -14.51 -16.10
C LEU A 289 -3.60 -13.06 -16.53
N ILE A 290 -4.61 -12.19 -16.54
CA ILE A 290 -4.45 -10.76 -16.85
C ILE A 290 -3.49 -10.12 -15.84
N ALA A 291 -3.71 -10.35 -14.53
CA ALA A 291 -2.83 -9.80 -13.50
C ALA A 291 -1.39 -10.30 -13.65
N ALA A 292 -1.18 -11.58 -13.95
CA ALA A 292 0.16 -12.13 -14.21
C ALA A 292 0.80 -11.51 -15.45
N ALA A 293 0.04 -11.33 -16.53
CA ALA A 293 0.48 -10.67 -17.76
C ALA A 293 0.87 -9.20 -17.56
N VAL A 294 0.34 -8.53 -16.53
CA VAL A 294 0.76 -7.18 -16.13
C VAL A 294 1.95 -7.22 -15.15
N ILE A 295 1.86 -8.02 -14.09
CA ILE A 295 2.86 -8.05 -13.00
C ILE A 295 4.21 -8.56 -13.49
N VAL A 296 4.26 -9.61 -14.31
CA VAL A 296 5.52 -10.23 -14.73
C VAL A 296 6.36 -9.25 -15.56
N PRO A 297 5.84 -8.60 -16.61
CA PRO A 297 6.58 -7.55 -17.32
C PRO A 297 6.95 -6.38 -16.42
N GLN A 298 6.05 -5.90 -15.55
CA GLN A 298 6.35 -4.82 -14.61
C GLN A 298 7.49 -5.20 -13.65
N TRP A 299 7.54 -6.44 -13.20
CA TRP A 299 8.61 -6.95 -12.34
C TRP A 299 9.95 -6.99 -13.08
N VAL A 300 9.98 -7.48 -14.33
CA VAL A 300 11.19 -7.51 -15.16
C VAL A 300 11.69 -6.08 -15.38
N VAL A 301 10.83 -5.17 -15.84
CA VAL A 301 11.17 -3.77 -16.09
C VAL A 301 11.64 -3.09 -14.80
N SER A 302 10.94 -3.27 -13.68
CA SER A 302 11.34 -2.71 -12.38
C SER A 302 12.71 -3.21 -11.94
N THR A 303 12.97 -4.51 -12.13
CA THR A 303 14.25 -5.13 -11.75
C THR A 303 15.39 -4.59 -12.60
N LEU A 304 15.22 -4.51 -13.92
CA LEU A 304 16.23 -3.98 -14.83
C LEU A 304 16.46 -2.48 -14.61
N TRP A 305 15.39 -1.71 -14.45
CA TRP A 305 15.45 -0.27 -14.19
C TRP A 305 16.25 0.04 -12.91
N LEU A 306 15.97 -0.68 -11.82
CA LEU A 306 16.61 -0.45 -10.54
C LEU A 306 18.08 -0.90 -10.50
N ARG A 307 18.59 -1.63 -11.51
CA ARG A 307 20.04 -1.85 -11.67
C ARG A 307 20.75 -0.55 -12.04
N ARG A 308 20.14 0.26 -12.92
CA ARG A 308 20.72 1.53 -13.39
C ARG A 308 20.36 2.74 -12.53
N PHE A 309 19.15 2.75 -11.96
CA PHE A 309 18.56 3.90 -11.28
C PHE A 309 18.23 3.62 -9.81
N ARG A 310 18.11 4.68 -8.98
CA ARG A 310 17.85 4.54 -7.53
C ARG A 310 16.35 4.40 -7.20
N GLN A 311 15.49 4.94 -8.03
CA GLN A 311 14.04 5.07 -7.84
C GLN A 311 13.34 4.89 -9.19
N GLY A 312 12.05 4.57 -9.18
CA GLY A 312 11.24 4.61 -10.40
C GLY A 312 11.04 6.05 -10.90
N PRO A 313 10.64 6.21 -12.18
CA PRO A 313 10.54 7.50 -12.83
C PRO A 313 9.51 8.42 -12.15
N LEU A 314 8.33 7.89 -11.77
CA LEU A 314 7.29 8.70 -11.14
C LEU A 314 7.62 8.99 -9.67
N GLU A 315 8.27 8.06 -8.97
CA GLU A 315 8.79 8.31 -7.63
C GLU A 315 9.85 9.40 -7.63
N TRP A 316 10.72 9.43 -8.64
CA TRP A 316 11.74 10.46 -8.80
C TRP A 316 11.11 11.84 -9.05
N LEU A 317 10.16 11.94 -9.97
CA LEU A 317 9.42 13.19 -10.24
C LEU A 317 8.69 13.67 -8.98
N TRP A 318 7.99 12.77 -8.30
CA TRP A 318 7.29 13.08 -7.07
C TRP A 318 8.23 13.54 -5.95
N ARG A 319 9.39 12.89 -5.82
CA ARG A 319 10.42 13.31 -4.84
C ARG A 319 11.00 14.67 -5.21
N TRP A 320 11.26 14.94 -6.48
CA TRP A 320 11.74 16.23 -6.94
C TRP A 320 10.75 17.34 -6.59
N ALA A 321 9.47 17.16 -6.91
CA ALA A 321 8.41 18.10 -6.57
C ALA A 321 8.25 18.29 -5.05
N THR A 322 8.40 17.23 -4.26
CA THR A 322 8.31 17.28 -2.79
C THR A 322 9.43 18.09 -2.16
N TRP A 323 10.68 17.84 -2.57
CA TRP A 323 11.86 18.45 -1.95
C TRP A 323 12.27 19.77 -2.60
N ALA A 324 11.69 20.11 -3.76
CA ALA A 324 12.09 21.24 -4.60
C ALA A 324 13.60 21.26 -4.91
N ARG A 325 14.26 20.09 -4.85
CA ARG A 325 15.67 19.88 -5.14
C ARG A 325 15.79 18.64 -6.02
N ARG A 326 16.53 18.74 -7.11
CA ARG A 326 16.69 17.66 -8.09
C ARG A 326 17.39 16.46 -7.44
N PRO A 327 16.73 15.31 -7.26
CA PRO A 327 17.37 14.12 -6.68
C PRO A 327 18.30 13.47 -7.71
N ALA A 328 19.38 12.84 -7.25
CA ALA A 328 20.20 11.99 -8.11
C ALA A 328 19.38 10.77 -8.61
N LEU A 329 19.27 10.63 -9.93
CA LEU A 329 18.51 9.55 -10.58
C LEU A 329 19.37 8.27 -10.70
N HIS A 330 20.64 8.42 -11.07
CA HIS A 330 21.59 7.32 -11.23
C HIS A 330 22.16 6.84 -9.88
N ARG A 331 22.50 5.56 -9.81
CA ARG A 331 23.46 5.08 -8.81
C ARG A 331 24.84 5.62 -9.23
N THR A 332 25.49 6.39 -8.37
CA THR A 332 26.93 6.63 -8.53
C THR A 332 27.63 5.27 -8.51
N PRO A 333 28.58 5.02 -9.41
CA PRO A 333 29.26 3.73 -9.55
C PRO A 333 29.91 3.28 -8.24
#